data_AF-Q2MKE8-F1
#
_entry.id   AF-Q2MKE8-F1
#
_cell.length_a   1.000
_cell.length_b   1.000
_cell.length_c   1.000
_cell.angle_alpha   90.00
_cell.angle_beta   90.00
_cell.angle_gamma   90.00
#
_symmetry.space_group_name_H-M   'P 1'
#
loop_
_entity.id
_entity.type
_entity.pdbx_description
1 polymer ?
#
loop_
_entity_poly.entity_id
_entity_poly.type
_entity_poly.pdbx_seq_one_letter_code
_entity_poly.pdbx_strand_id
1 'polypeptide(L)'
;EVWQANAAGRYAHPRDTHGAPTDPNFPGEGRIFTDAQGHYRFVTIKPGAYPWRNHHNAWRPVHIHFSLFGSGFAQRLITQMYFPGDPLLALDPIYHGIADAGARDRLVSKFDLDITEPEWALGYRFDIVLHG
;
A
#
# COMPACT_ATOMS: atom_id res chain seq x y z
N GLU A 1 8.59 -7.38 -0.96
CA GLU A 1 7.34 -8.15 -0.75
C GLU A 1 6.20 -7.16 -0.54
N VAL A 2 5.00 -7.51 -0.97
CA VAL A 2 3.80 -6.67 -0.87
C VAL A 2 2.61 -7.48 -0.39
N TRP A 3 1.71 -6.85 0.37
CA TRP A 3 0.41 -7.42 0.73
C TRP A 3 -0.65 -6.35 0.90
N GLN A 4 -1.91 -6.70 0.69
CA GLN A 4 -3.04 -5.77 0.72
C GLN A 4 -4.38 -6.49 0.88
N ALA A 5 -5.42 -5.71 1.18
CA ALA A 5 -6.81 -6.16 1.05
C ALA A 5 -7.24 -6.25 -0.43
N ASN A 6 -8.36 -6.92 -0.68
CA ASN A 6 -9.05 -6.88 -1.97
C ASN A 6 -9.75 -5.53 -2.21
N ALA A 7 -10.43 -5.38 -3.35
CA ALA A 7 -11.17 -4.17 -3.73
C ALA A 7 -12.26 -3.76 -2.74
N ALA A 8 -12.77 -4.69 -1.92
CA ALA A 8 -13.79 -4.45 -0.92
C ALA A 8 -13.22 -4.19 0.49
N GLY A 9 -11.89 -4.12 0.63
CA GLY A 9 -11.24 -3.91 1.93
C GLY A 9 -11.19 -5.17 2.81
N ARG A 10 -11.34 -6.37 2.22
CA ARG A 10 -11.21 -7.66 2.92
C ARG A 10 -9.84 -8.28 2.68
N TYR A 11 -9.11 -8.62 3.74
CA TYR A 11 -7.90 -9.45 3.66
C TYR A 11 -8.26 -10.93 3.57
N ALA A 12 -7.48 -11.68 2.78
CA ALA A 12 -7.48 -13.13 2.77
C ALA A 12 -6.77 -13.69 4.01
N HIS A 13 -7.22 -13.30 5.21
CA HIS A 13 -6.58 -13.62 6.47
C HIS A 13 -7.61 -14.11 7.50
N PRO A 14 -7.37 -15.22 8.23
CA PRO A 14 -8.37 -15.83 9.14
C PRO A 14 -8.90 -14.91 10.25
N ARG A 15 -8.09 -13.93 10.69
CA ARG A 15 -8.50 -12.93 11.71
C ARG A 15 -9.28 -11.75 11.15
N ASP A 16 -9.38 -11.60 9.83
CA ASP A 16 -10.23 -10.57 9.25
C ASP A 16 -11.68 -11.06 9.23
N THR A 17 -12.49 -10.46 10.10
CA THR A 17 -13.93 -10.75 10.29
C THR A 17 -14.81 -9.63 9.75
N HIS A 18 -14.25 -8.69 8.98
CA HIS A 18 -15.01 -7.62 8.35
C HIS A 18 -16.09 -8.21 7.41
N GLY A 19 -17.29 -7.62 7.39
CA GLY A 19 -18.42 -8.14 6.61
C GLY A 19 -18.28 -8.03 5.09
N ALA A 20 -17.23 -7.38 4.57
CA ALA A 20 -16.98 -7.33 3.13
C ALA A 20 -16.69 -8.71 2.54
N PRO A 21 -17.09 -8.97 1.28
CA PRO A 21 -16.87 -10.25 0.62
C PRO A 21 -15.38 -10.52 0.42
N THR A 22 -14.98 -11.80 0.53
CA THR A 22 -13.70 -12.28 0.02
C THR A 22 -13.76 -12.38 -1.50
N ASP A 23 -12.61 -12.33 -2.16
CA ASP A 23 -12.49 -12.60 -3.59
C ASP A 23 -11.66 -13.88 -3.77
N PRO A 24 -12.26 -14.97 -4.29
CA PRO A 24 -11.55 -16.24 -4.47
C PRO A 24 -10.40 -16.16 -5.48
N ASN A 25 -10.36 -15.13 -6.33
CA ASN A 25 -9.32 -14.93 -7.34
C ASN A 25 -8.24 -13.92 -6.90
N PHE A 26 -8.33 -13.39 -5.68
CA PHE A 26 -7.41 -12.37 -5.20
C PHE A 26 -6.78 -12.75 -3.85
N PRO A 27 -5.56 -13.33 -3.85
CA PRO A 27 -4.86 -13.66 -2.61
C PRO A 27 -4.31 -12.42 -1.89
N GLY A 28 -4.02 -11.34 -2.62
CA GLY A 28 -3.58 -10.07 -2.06
C GLY A 28 -2.14 -10.01 -1.56
N GLU A 29 -1.28 -10.93 -2.00
CA GLU A 29 0.14 -11.00 -1.63
C GLU A 29 1.04 -11.14 -2.86
N GLY A 30 2.29 -10.68 -2.75
CA GLY A 30 3.25 -10.77 -3.85
C GLY A 30 4.71 -10.58 -3.42
N ARG A 31 5.63 -11.14 -4.20
CA ARG A 31 7.07 -10.96 -4.03
C ARG A 31 7.68 -10.53 -5.36
N ILE A 32 8.45 -9.45 -5.32
CA ILE A 32 9.09 -8.83 -6.47
C ILE A 32 10.54 -8.56 -6.09
N PHE A 33 11.44 -8.75 -7.06
CA PHE A 33 12.85 -8.35 -6.96
C PHE A 33 13.05 -7.10 -7.80
N THR A 34 13.89 -6.19 -7.31
CA THR A 34 14.30 -5.03 -8.11
C THR A 34 15.21 -5.48 -9.26
N ASP A 35 15.16 -4.76 -10.37
CA ASP A 35 16.11 -4.93 -11.47
C ASP A 35 17.49 -4.37 -11.11
N ALA A 36 18.43 -4.42 -12.06
CA ALA A 36 19.79 -3.93 -11.88
C ALA A 36 19.88 -2.40 -11.68
N GLN A 37 18.83 -1.67 -12.00
CA GLN A 37 18.70 -0.23 -11.83
C GLN A 37 17.92 0.14 -10.55
N GLY A 38 17.45 -0.85 -9.79
CA GLY A 38 16.68 -0.65 -8.56
C GLY A 38 15.17 -0.48 -8.78
N HIS A 39 14.67 -0.61 -10.02
CA HIS A 39 13.24 -0.50 -10.27
C HIS A 39 12.51 -1.78 -9.91
N TYR A 40 11.25 -1.65 -9.49
CA TYR A 40 10.34 -2.77 -9.28
C TYR A 40 9.00 -2.45 -9.94
N ARG A 41 8.27 -3.50 -10.33
CA ARG A 41 6.93 -3.38 -10.92
C ARG A 41 6.06 -4.55 -10.48
N PHE A 42 4.80 -4.27 -10.17
CA PHE A 42 3.77 -5.27 -9.97
C PHE A 42 2.42 -4.74 -10.47
N VAL A 43 1.54 -5.67 -10.82
CA VAL A 43 0.15 -5.37 -11.22
C VAL A 43 -0.76 -5.95 -10.14
N THR A 44 -1.74 -5.17 -9.72
CA THR A 44 -2.68 -5.54 -8.65
C THR A 44 -4.02 -4.82 -8.85
N ILE A 45 -4.99 -5.16 -8.02
CA ILE A 45 -6.24 -4.42 -7.88
C ILE A 45 -6.05 -3.35 -6.80
N LYS A 46 -6.52 -2.12 -7.06
CA LYS A 46 -6.53 -1.07 -6.03
C LYS A 46 -7.35 -1.55 -4.82
N PRO A 47 -6.80 -1.59 -3.60
CA PRO A 47 -7.52 -2.09 -2.45
C PRO A 47 -8.71 -1.20 -2.09
N GLY A 48 -9.67 -1.75 -1.35
CA GLY A 48 -10.70 -0.96 -0.67
C GLY A 48 -10.21 -0.42 0.67
N ALA A 49 -10.77 0.70 1.11
CA ALA A 49 -10.68 1.11 2.51
C ALA A 49 -11.43 0.12 3.39
N TYR A 50 -11.02 0.00 4.66
CA TYR A 50 -11.67 -0.94 5.58
C TYR A 50 -11.75 -0.38 7.02
N PRO A 51 -12.79 -0.76 7.78
CA PRO A 51 -12.95 -0.33 9.16
C PRO A 51 -12.01 -1.11 10.08
N TRP A 52 -11.63 -0.49 11.19
CA TRP A 52 -10.82 -1.12 12.22
C TRP A 52 -11.17 -0.58 13.60
N ARG A 53 -10.84 -1.32 14.66
CA ARG A 53 -11.31 -1.04 16.02
C ARG A 53 -10.34 -0.14 16.79
N ASN A 54 -10.01 1.02 16.23
CA ASN A 54 -9.16 2.02 16.91
C ASN A 54 -9.98 3.07 17.68
N HIS A 55 -10.90 3.75 16.99
CA HIS A 55 -11.91 4.63 17.58
C HIS A 55 -13.28 4.36 16.94
N HIS A 56 -14.34 5.01 17.43
CA HIS A 56 -15.74 4.64 17.14
C HIS A 56 -16.11 4.51 15.65
N ASN A 57 -15.41 5.20 14.75
CA ASN A 57 -15.63 5.18 13.30
C ASN A 57 -14.28 5.23 12.55
N ALA A 58 -13.33 4.41 12.98
CA ALA A 58 -12.00 4.39 12.38
C ALA A 58 -11.99 3.59 11.08
N TRP A 59 -11.43 4.19 10.04
CA TRP A 59 -11.21 3.57 8.73
C TRP A 59 -9.74 3.72 8.37
N ARG A 60 -9.18 2.69 7.74
CA ARG A 60 -7.86 2.79 7.13
C ARG A 60 -8.01 3.39 5.73
N PRO A 61 -7.13 4.33 5.32
CA PRO A 61 -7.03 4.77 3.94
C PRO A 61 -6.72 3.59 3.02
N VAL A 62 -6.95 3.75 1.73
CA VAL A 62 -6.53 2.78 0.73
C VAL A 62 -5.01 2.68 0.75
N HIS A 63 -4.48 1.48 1.05
CA HIS A 63 -3.04 1.27 1.18
C HIS A 63 -2.58 -0.12 0.73
N ILE A 64 -1.31 -0.21 0.37
CA ILE A 64 -0.58 -1.45 0.13
C ILE A 64 0.60 -1.49 1.09
N HIS A 65 0.80 -2.63 1.76
CA HIS A 65 1.95 -2.83 2.61
C HIS A 65 3.18 -3.27 1.81
N PHE A 66 4.34 -2.81 2.24
CA PHE A 66 5.63 -3.17 1.64
C PHE A 66 6.58 -3.70 2.72
N SER A 67 7.32 -4.75 2.38
CA SER A 67 8.45 -5.28 3.15
C SER A 67 9.67 -5.33 2.22
N LEU A 68 10.73 -4.62 2.61
CA LEU A 68 11.97 -4.49 1.85
C LEU A 68 13.15 -5.08 2.63
N PHE A 69 14.01 -5.75 1.87
CA PHE A 69 15.35 -6.14 2.27
C PHE A 69 16.31 -5.29 1.43
N GLY A 70 17.18 -4.51 2.07
CA GLY A 70 18.28 -3.83 1.40
C GLY A 70 19.49 -4.75 1.21
N SER A 71 20.65 -4.18 0.92
CA SER A 71 21.94 -4.88 0.91
C SER A 71 22.47 -5.21 2.31
N GLY A 72 21.99 -4.54 3.35
CA GLY A 72 22.39 -4.77 4.74
C GLY A 72 21.21 -4.87 5.72
N PHE A 73 21.45 -5.48 6.89
CA PHE A 73 20.42 -5.66 7.92
C PHE A 73 19.81 -4.33 8.39
N ALA A 74 20.62 -3.28 8.51
CA ALA A 74 20.18 -1.94 8.93
C ALA A 74 19.19 -1.27 7.95
N GLN A 75 19.03 -1.81 6.73
CA GLN A 75 18.12 -1.29 5.72
C GLN A 75 16.77 -2.02 5.69
N ARG A 76 16.52 -2.97 6.61
CA ARG A 76 15.24 -3.68 6.70
C ARG A 76 14.11 -2.67 6.98
N LEU A 77 13.13 -2.57 6.08
CA LEU A 77 12.01 -1.64 6.21
C LEU A 77 10.68 -2.34 5.95
N ILE A 78 9.70 -2.08 6.83
CA ILE A 78 8.27 -2.31 6.54
C ILE A 78 7.59 -0.96 6.51
N THR A 79 6.81 -0.70 5.46
CA THR A 79 6.08 0.56 5.29
C THR A 79 4.71 0.33 4.63
N GLN A 80 3.94 1.39 4.48
CA GLN A 80 2.67 1.42 3.75
C GLN A 80 2.73 2.49 2.66
N MET A 81 2.28 2.14 1.47
CA MET A 81 2.01 3.06 0.38
C MET A 81 0.54 3.45 0.40
N TYR A 82 0.25 4.73 0.22
CA TYR A 82 -1.10 5.28 0.09
C TYR A 82 -1.36 5.81 -1.32
N PHE A 83 -2.63 6.10 -1.63
CA PHE A 83 -3.05 6.65 -2.92
C PHE A 83 -3.29 8.17 -2.83
N PRO A 84 -2.97 8.93 -3.89
CA PRO A 84 -3.15 10.37 -3.91
C PRO A 84 -4.64 10.74 -3.83
N GLY A 85 -4.96 11.78 -3.05
CA GLY A 85 -6.31 12.31 -2.92
C GLY A 85 -7.26 11.50 -2.04
N ASP A 86 -6.77 10.48 -1.32
CA ASP A 86 -7.61 9.72 -0.39
C ASP A 86 -8.00 10.59 0.82
N PRO A 87 -9.31 10.91 1.02
CA PRO A 87 -9.76 11.77 2.10
C PRO A 87 -9.55 11.17 3.50
N LEU A 88 -9.34 9.85 3.61
CA LEU A 88 -9.12 9.19 4.89
C LEU A 88 -7.71 9.46 5.46
N LEU A 89 -6.76 9.91 4.64
CA LEU A 89 -5.40 10.21 5.09
C LEU A 89 -5.39 11.22 6.23
N ALA A 90 -6.21 12.27 6.13
CA ALA A 90 -6.32 13.31 7.16
C ALA A 90 -6.93 12.82 8.49
N LEU A 91 -7.48 11.61 8.50
CA LEU A 91 -8.18 11.02 9.64
C LEU A 91 -7.46 9.81 10.21
N ASP A 92 -6.49 9.22 9.51
CA ASP A 92 -5.85 7.95 9.87
C ASP A 92 -4.77 8.14 10.95
N PRO A 93 -4.97 7.63 12.17
CA PRO A 93 -3.97 7.74 13.23
C PRO A 93 -2.67 6.99 12.92
N ILE A 94 -2.68 5.99 12.03
CA ILE A 94 -1.45 5.31 11.59
C ILE A 94 -0.63 6.24 10.69
N TYR A 95 -1.24 6.85 9.67
CA TYR A 95 -0.60 7.85 8.82
C TYR A 95 -0.07 9.03 9.65
N HIS A 96 -0.88 9.54 10.58
CA HIS A 96 -0.51 10.63 11.48
C HIS A 96 0.45 10.23 12.61
N GLY A 97 0.78 8.94 12.76
CA GLY A 97 1.80 8.46 13.70
C GLY A 97 3.22 8.94 13.33
N ILE A 98 3.43 9.34 12.08
CA ILE A 98 4.65 10.00 11.62
C ILE A 98 4.47 11.50 11.81
N ALA A 99 5.25 12.11 12.70
CA ALA A 99 5.10 13.53 13.04
C ALA A 99 5.44 14.47 11.87
N ASP A 100 6.51 14.16 11.13
CA ASP A 100 6.99 14.96 10.00
C ASP A 100 6.05 14.86 8.80
N ALA A 101 5.54 16.01 8.34
CA ALA A 101 4.63 16.07 7.20
C ALA A 101 5.32 15.64 5.90
N GLY A 102 6.56 16.05 5.68
CA GLY A 102 7.30 15.64 4.48
C GLY A 102 7.53 14.13 4.41
N ALA A 103 7.74 13.47 5.55
CA ALA A 103 7.84 12.02 5.64
C ALA A 103 6.52 11.32 5.34
N ARG A 104 5.40 11.87 5.81
CA ARG A 104 4.06 11.38 5.46
C ARG A 104 3.77 11.51 3.96
N ASP A 105 4.15 12.63 3.35
CA ASP A 105 3.95 12.86 1.91
C ASP A 105 4.73 11.86 1.06
N ARG A 106 5.91 11.41 1.52
CA ARG A 106 6.68 10.35 0.87
C ARG A 106 6.01 8.98 0.88
N LEU A 107 4.98 8.76 1.69
CA LEU A 107 4.21 7.51 1.69
C LEU A 107 3.07 7.51 0.65
N VAL A 108 2.77 8.66 0.04
CA VAL A 108 1.70 8.79 -0.94
C VAL A 108 2.27 8.58 -2.34
N SER A 109 1.77 7.55 -3.03
CA SER A 109 2.11 7.30 -4.43
C SER A 109 1.63 8.43 -5.35
N LYS A 110 2.18 8.47 -6.56
CA LYS A 110 1.80 9.44 -7.59
C LYS A 110 1.15 8.72 -8.75
N PHE A 111 -0.04 9.17 -9.16
CA PHE A 111 -0.59 8.74 -10.45
C PHE A 111 0.37 9.17 -11.56
N ASP A 112 0.65 8.28 -12.49
CA ASP A 112 1.48 8.58 -13.65
C ASP A 112 0.89 7.94 -14.90
N LEU A 113 0.55 8.79 -15.87
CA LEU A 113 -0.04 8.40 -17.14
C LEU A 113 0.96 7.60 -18.01
N ASP A 114 2.26 7.89 -17.91
CA ASP A 114 3.30 7.32 -18.78
C ASP A 114 3.53 5.82 -18.53
N ILE A 115 3.09 5.32 -17.37
CA ILE A 115 3.18 3.89 -17.01
C ILE A 115 1.81 3.20 -16.99
N THR A 116 0.76 3.87 -17.49
CA THR A 116 -0.52 3.22 -17.73
C THR A 116 -0.42 2.29 -18.95
N GLU A 117 -1.29 1.29 -18.97
CA GLU A 117 -1.49 0.43 -20.14
C GLU A 117 -2.86 0.73 -20.77
N PRO A 118 -2.90 1.21 -22.03
CA PRO A 118 -4.15 1.52 -22.71
C PRO A 118 -5.14 0.36 -22.67
N GLU A 119 -6.41 0.67 -22.41
CA GLU A 119 -7.52 -0.30 -22.33
C GLU A 119 -7.37 -1.39 -21.26
N TRP A 120 -6.42 -1.24 -20.33
CA TRP A 120 -6.15 -2.27 -19.32
C TRP A 120 -5.93 -1.76 -17.90
N ALA A 121 -4.89 -0.95 -17.65
CA ALA A 121 -4.45 -0.67 -16.28
C ALA A 121 -3.95 0.77 -16.08
N LEU A 122 -4.35 1.38 -14.96
CA LEU A 122 -3.78 2.64 -14.50
C LEU A 122 -2.42 2.41 -13.81
N GLY A 123 -1.58 3.45 -13.76
CA GLY A 123 -0.22 3.39 -13.23
C GLY A 123 -0.02 4.36 -12.05
N TYR A 124 0.70 3.88 -11.04
CA TYR A 124 1.13 4.67 -9.89
C TYR A 124 2.62 4.44 -9.63
N ARG A 125 3.37 5.52 -9.38
CA ARG A 125 4.76 5.46 -8.95
C ARG A 125 4.87 5.60 -7.44
N PHE A 126 5.74 4.78 -6.86
CA PHE A 126 6.08 4.85 -5.44
C PHE A 126 7.57 4.55 -5.24
N ASP A 127 8.33 5.61 -4.98
CA ASP A 127 9.77 5.50 -4.79
C ASP A 127 10.09 5.26 -3.31
N ILE A 128 10.98 4.30 -3.04
CA ILE A 128 11.36 3.91 -1.68
C ILE A 128 12.85 4.12 -1.50
N VAL A 129 13.21 4.89 -0.48
CA VAL A 129 14.61 5.21 -0.14
C VAL A 129 14.98 4.43 1.12
N LEU A 130 16.06 3.64 1.03
CA LEU A 130 16.66 2.96 2.18
C LEU A 130 17.88 3.75 2.68
N HIS A 131 18.31 3.47 3.91
CA HIS A 131 19.55 4.05 4.44
C HIS A 131 20.75 3.72 3.56
N GLY A 132 21.66 4.68 3.37
CA GLY A 132 22.94 4.51 2.68
C GLY A 132 24.00 3.85 3.54
#